data_AF-A0A0D3HXA2-F1
#
_entry.id   AF-A0A0D3HXA2-F1
#
_cell.length_a   1.000
_cell.length_b   1.000
_cell.length_c   1.000
_cell.angle_alpha   90.00
_cell.angle_beta   90.00
_cell.angle_gamma   90.00
#
_symmetry.space_group_name_H-M   'P 1'
#
loop_
_entity.id
_entity.type
_entity.pdbx_description
1 polymer ?
#
loop_
_entity_poly.entity_id
_entity_poly.type
_entity_poly.pdbx_seq_one_letter_code
_entity_poly.pdbx_strand_id
1 'polypeptide(L)' 'MVVYHSSLNGTETEVACGCAILPLKTSIRGPAESAAEGEEDIVDETLGYFKANVLFKHFE' A
#
# COMPACT_ATOMS: atom_id res chain seq x y z
N MET A 1 8.86 -12.10 14.56
CA MET A 1 8.66 -12.84 13.28
C MET A 1 8.59 -11.77 12.20
N VAL A 2 9.40 -11.86 11.14
CA VAL A 2 9.56 -10.76 10.18
C VAL A 2 8.47 -10.83 9.11
N VAL A 3 7.35 -10.15 9.35
CA VAL A 3 6.35 -9.83 8.32
C VAL A 3 6.62 -8.41 7.82
N TYR A 4 6.41 -8.15 6.53
CA TYR A 4 6.61 -6.82 5.97
C TYR A 4 5.33 -6.01 6.13
N HIS A 5 5.39 -4.92 6.91
CA HIS A 5 4.31 -3.96 7.07
C HIS A 5 4.49 -2.79 6.09
N SER A 6 3.40 -2.10 5.75
CA SER A 6 3.49 -0.96 4.84
C SER A 6 4.28 0.19 5.46
N SER A 7 5.15 0.78 4.65
CA SER A 7 5.95 1.96 4.95
C SER A 7 5.13 3.25 4.85
N LEU A 8 3.93 3.18 4.24
CA LEU A 8 3.03 4.31 4.00
C LEU A 8 2.03 4.56 5.16
N ASN A 9 2.17 3.86 6.28
CA ASN A 9 1.26 3.97 7.45
C ASN A 9 1.23 5.38 8.09
N GLY A 10 2.24 6.22 7.83
CA GLY A 10 2.33 7.58 8.38
C GLY A 10 1.71 8.67 7.48
N THR A 11 1.27 8.32 6.28
CA THR A 11 0.71 9.29 5.34
C THR A 11 -0.73 9.62 5.73
N GLU A 12 -1.04 10.92 5.89
CA GLU A 12 -2.42 11.37 6.09
C GLU A 12 -3.23 11.05 4.84
N THR A 13 -4.04 9.99 4.94
CA THR A 13 -4.87 9.48 3.85
C THR A 13 -6.28 9.25 4.34
N GLU A 14 -7.24 9.35 3.42
CA GLU A 14 -8.62 9.08 3.75
C GLU A 14 -8.79 7.60 4.12
N VAL A 15 -9.50 7.32 5.22
CA VAL A 15 -9.81 5.96 5.64
C VAL A 15 -11.27 5.69 5.34
N ALA A 16 -11.53 4.66 4.54
CA ALA A 16 -12.87 4.17 4.24
C ALA A 16 -13.02 2.73 4.73
N CYS A 17 -14.06 2.46 5.52
CA CYS A 17 -14.40 1.11 6.00
C CYS A 17 -13.24 0.38 6.72
N GLY A 18 -12.33 1.12 7.38
CA GLY A 18 -11.17 0.53 8.07
C GLY A 18 -9.97 0.24 7.17
N CYS A 19 -10.01 0.67 5.90
CA CYS A 19 -8.88 0.63 4.98
C CYS A 19 -8.44 2.05 4.60
N ALA A 20 -7.14 2.30 4.57
CA ALA A 20 -6.59 3.56 4.07
C ALA A 20 -6.64 3.59 2.53
N ILE A 21 -7.11 4.70 1.97
CA ILE A 21 -7.09 5.00 0.54
C ILE A 21 -5.74 5.64 0.24
N LEU A 22 -4.75 4.80 -0.04
CA LEU A 22 -3.38 5.22 -0.30
C LEU A 22 -3.19 5.72 -1.76
N PRO A 23 -2.25 6.64 -2.02
CA PRO A 23 -1.97 7.14 -3.36
C PRO A 23 -1.49 6.04 -4.30
N LEU A 24 -1.95 6.08 -5.55
CA LEU A 24 -1.68 5.07 -6.58
C LEU A 24 -1.17 5.75 -7.86
N LYS A 25 -0.26 5.12 -8.60
CA LYS A 25 0.05 5.54 -9.97
C LYS A 25 -0.96 4.92 -10.93
N THR A 26 -2.04 5.63 -11.20
CA THR A 26 -3.07 5.14 -12.13
C THR A 26 -3.54 6.24 -13.08
N SER A 27 -3.78 5.86 -14.33
CA SER A 27 -4.45 6.71 -15.32
C SER A 27 -5.99 6.56 -15.27
N ILE A 28 -6.47 5.68 -14.39
CA ILE A 28 -7.90 5.38 -14.21
C ILE A 28 -8.46 6.33 -13.16
N ARG A 29 -9.67 6.85 -13.39
CA ARG A 29 -10.36 7.69 -12.41
C ARG A 29 -10.69 6.86 -11.17
N GLY A 30 -10.31 7.36 -10.00
CA GLY A 30 -10.57 6.71 -8.72
C GLY A 30 -10.60 7.73 -7.58
N PRO A 31 -10.99 7.28 -6.37
CA PRO A 31 -11.02 8.11 -5.17
C PRO A 31 -9.63 8.33 -4.57
N ALA A 32 -8.62 7.57 -4.97
CA ALA A 32 -7.26 7.70 -4.47
C ALA A 32 -6.52 8.88 -5.12
N GLU A 33 -5.66 9.53 -4.33
CA GLU A 33 -4.78 10.57 -4.85
C GLU A 33 -3.75 9.99 -5.83
N SER A 34 -3.33 10.82 -6.78
CA SER A 34 -2.26 10.46 -7.71
C SER A 34 -0.92 10.48 -6.99
N ALA A 35 -0.22 9.34 -6.98
CA ALA A 35 1.14 9.28 -6.48
C ALA A 35 2.10 10.13 -7.35
N ALA A 36 3.15 10.69 -6.75
CA ALA A 36 4.16 11.46 -7.46
C ALA A 36 4.91 10.59 -8.49
N GLU A 37 5.21 11.17 -9.65
CA GLU A 37 6.00 10.49 -10.68
C GLU A 37 7.42 10.20 -10.16
N GLY A 38 7.70 8.92 -9.90
CA GLY A 38 9.03 8.43 -9.52
C GLY A 38 9.15 7.81 -8.11
N GLU A 39 8.17 8.02 -7.23
CA GLU A 39 8.14 7.37 -5.91
C GLU A 39 7.45 6.00 -5.96
N GLU A 40 7.84 5.02 -5.15
CA GLU A 40 7.14 3.73 -5.06
C GLU A 40 5.71 3.93 -4.54
N ASP A 41 4.71 3.35 -5.22
CA ASP A 41 3.33 3.40 -4.74
C ASP A 41 2.98 2.16 -3.89
N ILE A 42 1.78 2.15 -3.31
CA ILE A 42 1.33 1.02 -2.49
C ILE A 42 1.23 -0.30 -3.27
N VAL A 43 1.01 -0.25 -4.59
CA VAL A 43 0.91 -1.45 -5.43
C VAL A 43 2.31 -2.03 -5.66
N ASP A 44 3.30 -1.18 -5.94
CA ASP A 44 4.71 -1.52 -6.06
C ASP A 44 5.21 -2.20 -4.77
N GLU A 45 4.95 -1.58 -3.61
CA GLU A 45 5.29 -2.11 -2.28
C GLU A 45 4.61 -3.47 -2.04
N THR A 46 3.31 -3.57 -2.32
CA THR A 46 2.53 -4.79 -2.11
C THR A 46 3.05 -5.93 -2.97
N LEU A 47 3.41 -5.69 -4.24
CA LEU A 47 3.97 -6.72 -5.12
C LEU A 47 5.34 -7.22 -4.62
N GLY A 48 6.15 -6.32 -4.08
CA GLY A 48 7.43 -6.67 -3.45
C GLY A 48 7.25 -7.53 -2.21
N TYR A 49 6.35 -7.11 -1.31
CA TYR A 49 6.13 -7.78 -0.02
C TYR A 49 5.28 -9.04 -0.13
N PHE A 50 4.38 -9.13 -1.10
CA PHE A 50 3.47 -10.27 -1.27
C PHE A 50 4.24 -11.59 -1.40
N LYS A 51 5.34 -11.62 -2.15
CA LYS A 51 6.15 -12.85 -2.36
C LYS A 51 6.73 -13.39 -1.05
N ALA A 52 7.15 -12.50 -0.15
CA ALA A 52 7.65 -12.91 1.15
C ALA A 52 6.49 -13.17 2.14
N ASN A 53 5.48 -12.30 2.12
CA ASN A 53 4.37 -12.33 3.06
C ASN A 53 3.43 -13.51 2.90
N VAL A 54 3.30 -14.06 1.68
CA VAL A 54 2.43 -15.22 1.40
C VAL A 54 2.86 -16.49 2.17
N LEU A 55 4.10 -16.56 2.64
CA LEU A 55 4.61 -17.70 3.42
C LEU A 55 4.22 -17.63 4.91
N PHE A 56 3.76 -16.48 5.40
CA PHE A 56 3.39 -16.31 6.80
C PHE A 56 1.91 -16.62 7.04
N LYS A 57 1.63 -17.22 8.21
CA LYS A 57 0.26 -17.57 8.63
C LYS A 57 -0.42 -16.51 9.51
N HIS A 58 0.36 -15.56 10.02
CA HIS A 58 -0.11 -14.52 10.93
C HIS A 58 0.48 -13.18 10.49
N PHE A 59 -0.34 -12.13 10.53
CA PHE A 59 -0.01 -10.74 10.24
C PHE A 59 -0.66 -9.89 11.34
N GLU A 60 0.10 -8.98 11.95
CA GLU A 60 -0.37 -8.05 13.00
C GLU A 60 -0.59 -6.65 12.41
#